data_AF-A0A1Y2UKU4-F1
#
_entry.id   AF-A0A1Y2UKU4-F1
#
_cell.length_a   1.000
_cell.length_b   1.000
_cell.length_c   1.000
_cell.angle_alpha   90.00
_cell.angle_beta   90.00
_cell.angle_gamma   90.00
#
_symmetry.space_group_name_H-M   'P 1'
#
loop_
_entity.id
_entity.type
_entity.pdbx_description
1 polymer ?
#
loop_
_entity_poly.entity_id
_entity_poly.type
_entity_poly.pdbx_seq_one_letter_code
_entity_poly.pdbx_strand_id
1 'polypeptide(L)'
;MQEMCQQLKEELAAAEENMSIDPFSIAAKYSLEFIQIHPFQDGNGRICRMILNAILCRYAGIIVPIGEHVEERKGYISIKKRSSEEMNGHGEYAAFVLCRAVTRLRELKKKVAGKRGRSGDEPGSEVIAAPKFAPRQGYGK
;
A
#
# COMPACT_ATOMS: atom_id res chain seq x y z
N MET A 1 4.70 -19.42 4.61
CA MET A 1 3.29 -19.00 4.77
C MET A 1 2.81 -19.11 6.21
N GLN A 2 2.93 -20.25 6.89
CA GLN A 2 2.57 -20.36 8.31
C GLN A 2 3.32 -19.34 9.17
N GLU A 3 4.63 -19.20 8.94
CA GLU A 3 5.48 -18.21 9.60
C GLU A 3 5.00 -16.77 9.38
N MET A 4 4.84 -16.33 8.12
CA MET A 4 4.25 -15.02 7.77
C MET A 4 2.93 -14.75 8.50
N CYS A 5 2.02 -15.74 8.55
CA CYS A 5 0.73 -15.60 9.23
C CYS A 5 0.90 -15.45 10.74
N GLN A 6 1.87 -16.13 11.34
CA GLN A 6 2.18 -16.02 12.77
C GLN A 6 2.78 -14.65 13.09
N GLN A 7 3.76 -14.20 12.30
CA GLN A 7 4.37 -12.88 12.43
C GLN A 7 3.32 -11.76 12.30
N LEU A 8 2.42 -11.85 11.32
CA LEU A 8 1.33 -10.88 11.16
C LEU A 8 0.44 -10.79 12.41
N LYS A 9 0.07 -11.94 12.98
CA LYS A 9 -0.76 -11.96 14.19
C LYS A 9 -0.04 -11.34 15.38
N GLU A 10 1.22 -11.68 15.58
CA GLU A 10 2.03 -11.16 16.69
C GLU A 10 2.25 -9.66 16.56
N GLU A 11 2.59 -9.16 15.36
CA GLU A 11 2.80 -7.73 15.13
C GLU A 11 1.51 -6.93 15.26
N LEU A 12 0.38 -7.45 14.78
CA LEU A 12 -0.93 -6.81 14.99
C LEU A 12 -1.32 -6.77 16.47
N ALA A 13 -1.15 -7.89 17.20
CA ALA A 13 -1.47 -7.95 18.63
C ALA A 13 -0.60 -6.96 19.44
N ALA A 14 0.70 -6.92 19.17
CA ALA A 14 1.62 -5.99 19.82
C ALA A 14 1.28 -4.53 19.48
N ALA A 15 0.92 -4.23 18.23
CA ALA A 15 0.56 -2.87 17.83
C ALA A 15 -0.80 -2.43 18.41
N GLU A 16 -1.75 -3.35 18.59
CA GLU A 16 -3.02 -3.13 19.29
C GLU A 16 -2.81 -2.85 20.77
N GLU A 17 -1.98 -3.65 21.45
CA GLU A 17 -1.64 -3.47 22.87
C GLU A 17 -0.98 -2.10 23.13
N ASN A 18 -0.10 -1.67 22.23
CA ASN A 18 0.60 -0.39 22.33
C ASN A 18 -0.20 0.80 21.77
N MET A 19 -1.41 0.59 21.24
CA MET A 19 -2.23 1.62 20.56
C MET A 19 -1.48 2.39 19.46
N SER A 20 -0.53 1.74 18.79
CA SER A 20 0.43 2.39 17.88
C SER A 20 0.48 1.68 16.51
N ILE A 21 -0.68 1.42 15.94
CA ILE A 21 -0.80 0.71 14.66
C ILE A 21 -0.48 1.68 13.51
N ASP A 22 0.54 1.36 12.72
CA ASP A 22 0.72 1.91 11.37
C ASP A 22 0.14 0.91 10.35
N PRO A 23 -1.11 1.11 9.90
CA PRO A 23 -1.77 0.16 9.01
C PRO A 23 -1.13 0.13 7.62
N PHE A 24 -0.51 1.21 7.17
CA PHE A 24 0.14 1.27 5.85
C PHE A 24 1.43 0.48 5.84
N SER A 25 2.23 0.62 6.91
CA SER A 25 3.47 -0.13 7.09
C SER A 25 3.22 -1.64 7.16
N ILE A 26 2.32 -2.07 8.07
CA ILE A 26 1.99 -3.48 8.26
C ILE A 26 1.37 -4.07 6.98
N ALA A 27 0.42 -3.36 6.34
CA ALA A 27 -0.18 -3.83 5.10
C ALA A 27 0.84 -3.98 3.96
N ALA A 28 1.76 -3.02 3.81
CA ALA A 28 2.80 -3.07 2.80
C ALA A 28 3.78 -4.24 3.05
N LYS A 29 4.22 -4.43 4.30
CA LYS A 29 5.13 -5.51 4.71
C LYS A 29 4.58 -6.88 4.33
N TYR A 30 3.41 -7.25 4.83
CA TYR A 30 2.86 -8.60 4.63
C TYR A 30 2.32 -8.82 3.20
N SER A 31 1.94 -7.75 2.51
CA SER A 31 1.65 -7.80 1.07
C SER A 31 2.93 -8.18 0.29
N LEU A 32 4.07 -7.56 0.60
CA LEU A 32 5.35 -7.86 -0.05
C LEU A 32 5.89 -9.26 0.29
N GLU A 33 5.82 -9.65 1.56
CA GLU A 33 6.27 -10.98 1.99
C GLU A 33 5.45 -12.10 1.32
N PHE A 34 4.12 -11.93 1.20
CA PHE A 34 3.26 -12.89 0.52
C PHE A 34 3.65 -13.09 -0.96
N ILE A 35 3.95 -12.00 -1.69
CA ILE A 35 4.32 -12.12 -3.11
C ILE A 35 5.68 -12.79 -3.31
N GLN A 36 6.59 -12.65 -2.33
CA GLN A 36 7.89 -13.33 -2.33
C GLN A 36 7.76 -14.84 -2.11
N ILE A 37 6.86 -15.29 -1.24
CA ILE A 37 6.58 -16.72 -1.04
C ILE A 37 6.03 -17.37 -2.32
N HIS A 38 5.25 -16.62 -3.10
CA HIS A 38 4.63 -17.06 -4.36
C HIS A 38 3.93 -18.44 -4.30
N PRO A 39 2.99 -18.65 -3.37
CA PRO A 39 2.48 -19.99 -3.04
C PRO A 39 1.51 -20.59 -4.07
N PHE A 40 0.97 -19.79 -4.98
CA PHE A 40 -0.01 -20.23 -5.97
C PHE A 40 0.59 -20.20 -7.39
N GLN A 41 0.03 -20.99 -8.31
CA GLN A 41 0.43 -20.94 -9.74
C GLN A 41 0.03 -19.61 -10.40
N ASP A 42 -1.13 -19.07 -10.04
CA ASP A 42 -1.62 -17.76 -10.48
C ASP A 42 -2.42 -17.13 -9.34
N GLY A 43 -2.63 -15.81 -9.39
CA GLY A 43 -3.46 -15.08 -8.45
C GLY A 43 -2.68 -14.45 -7.31
N ASN A 44 -1.37 -14.69 -7.20
CA ASN A 44 -0.55 -14.11 -6.13
C ASN A 44 -0.69 -12.57 -6.08
N GLY A 45 -0.67 -11.90 -7.24
CA GLY A 45 -0.87 -10.45 -7.29
C GLY A 45 -2.26 -9.97 -6.81
N ARG A 46 -3.31 -10.79 -7.00
CA ARG A 46 -4.68 -10.50 -6.53
C ARG A 46 -4.78 -10.68 -5.01
N ILE A 47 -4.30 -11.82 -4.50
CA ILE A 47 -4.29 -12.11 -3.06
C ILE A 47 -3.44 -11.08 -2.32
N CYS A 48 -2.30 -10.70 -2.88
CA CYS A 48 -1.42 -9.70 -2.32
C CYS A 48 -2.08 -8.32 -2.13
N ARG A 49 -2.91 -7.88 -3.09
CA ARG A 49 -3.73 -6.65 -2.95
C ARG A 49 -4.89 -6.84 -1.96
N MET A 50 -5.41 -8.05 -1.86
CA MET A 50 -6.48 -8.38 -0.91
C MET A 50 -5.98 -8.38 0.53
N ILE A 51 -4.80 -8.93 0.81
CA ILE A 51 -4.13 -8.86 2.12
C ILE A 51 -3.91 -7.40 2.51
N LEU A 52 -3.36 -6.60 1.60
CA LEU A 52 -3.16 -5.18 1.83
C LEU A 52 -4.46 -4.47 2.20
N ASN A 53 -5.52 -4.64 1.40
CA ASN A 53 -6.80 -3.99 1.65
C ASN A 53 -7.55 -4.55 2.86
N ALA A 54 -7.35 -5.82 3.24
CA ALA A 54 -7.95 -6.38 4.45
C ALA A 54 -7.42 -5.66 5.70
N ILE A 55 -6.10 -5.43 5.78
CA ILE A 55 -5.46 -4.72 6.88
C ILE A 55 -5.89 -3.23 6.88
N LEU A 56 -5.83 -2.56 5.73
CA LEU A 56 -6.25 -1.15 5.62
C LEU A 56 -7.73 -0.95 5.96
N CYS A 57 -8.61 -1.86 5.55
CA CYS A 57 -10.02 -1.80 5.87
C CYS A 57 -10.25 -1.96 7.38
N ARG A 58 -9.57 -2.92 8.00
CA ARG A 58 -9.71 -3.21 9.44
C ARG A 58 -9.24 -2.06 10.33
N TYR A 59 -8.11 -1.44 9.99
CA TYR A 59 -7.41 -0.52 10.89
C TYR A 59 -7.47 0.95 10.47
N ALA A 60 -7.73 1.24 9.20
CA ALA A 60 -7.88 2.61 8.69
C ALA A 60 -9.27 2.91 8.11
N GLY A 61 -10.14 1.90 7.97
CA GLY A 61 -11.49 2.07 7.41
C GLY A 61 -11.50 2.46 5.93
N ILE A 62 -10.42 2.17 5.19
CA ILE A 62 -10.25 2.55 3.79
C ILE A 62 -9.99 1.34 2.90
N ILE A 63 -10.39 1.48 1.64
CA ILE A 63 -10.03 0.56 0.56
C ILE A 63 -9.30 1.37 -0.51
N VAL A 64 -8.13 0.89 -0.90
CA VAL A 64 -7.25 1.52 -1.87
C VAL A 64 -7.25 0.66 -3.14
N PRO A 65 -7.89 1.11 -4.22
CA PRO A 65 -7.77 0.45 -5.51
C PRO A 65 -6.36 0.70 -6.07
N ILE A 66 -5.67 -0.38 -6.46
CA ILE A 66 -4.31 -0.33 -6.98
C ILE A 66 -4.27 -0.98 -8.36
N GLY A 67 -3.76 -0.25 -9.33
CA GLY A 67 -3.55 -0.72 -10.70
C GLY A 67 -4.80 -0.62 -11.57
N GLU A 68 -5.63 0.40 -11.34
CA GLU A 68 -6.77 0.75 -12.19
C GLU A 68 -6.29 1.31 -13.53
N HIS A 69 -5.21 2.11 -13.50
CA HIS A 69 -4.60 2.70 -14.69
C HIS A 69 -3.30 1.99 -15.08
N VAL A 70 -2.99 1.98 -16.39
CA VAL A 70 -1.80 1.30 -16.93
C VAL A 70 -0.51 1.86 -16.34
N GLU A 71 -0.39 3.19 -16.25
CA GLU A 71 0.83 3.83 -15.72
C GLU A 71 0.98 3.61 -14.21
N GLU A 72 -0.12 3.67 -13.45
CA GLU A 72 -0.14 3.33 -12.03
C GLU A 72 0.30 1.88 -11.81
N ARG A 73 -0.19 0.96 -12.66
CA ARG A 73 0.18 -0.46 -12.60
C ARG A 73 1.67 -0.66 -12.83
N LYS A 74 2.28 0.05 -13.79
CA LYS A 74 3.74 0.03 -14.00
C LYS A 74 4.49 0.53 -12.78
N GLY A 75 4.06 1.65 -12.20
CA GLY A 75 4.63 2.20 -10.96
C GLY A 75 4.59 1.19 -9.81
N TYR A 76 3.41 0.64 -9.53
CA TYR A 76 3.19 -0.40 -8.53
C TYR A 76 4.09 -1.64 -8.75
N ILE A 77 4.19 -2.15 -9.97
CA ILE A 77 5.06 -3.30 -10.29
C ILE A 77 6.52 -2.94 -10.03
N SER A 78 6.95 -1.73 -10.42
CA SER A 78 8.34 -1.28 -10.23
C SER A 78 8.72 -1.16 -8.75
N ILE A 79 7.83 -0.58 -7.92
CA ILE A 79 8.03 -0.45 -6.48
C ILE A 79 8.13 -1.84 -5.86
N LYS A 80 7.23 -2.75 -6.22
CA LYS A 80 7.29 -4.13 -5.72
C LYS A 80 8.56 -4.87 -6.07
N LYS A 81 9.06 -4.68 -7.29
CA LYS A 81 10.31 -5.29 -7.73
C LYS A 81 11.47 -4.78 -6.89
N ARG A 82 11.61 -3.45 -6.73
CA ARG A 82 12.66 -2.83 -5.90
C ARG A 82 12.55 -3.23 -4.43
N SER A 83 11.35 -3.16 -3.84
CA SER A 83 11.12 -3.54 -2.45
C SER A 83 11.38 -5.02 -2.19
N SER A 84 11.25 -5.88 -3.20
CA SER A 84 11.58 -7.31 -3.10
C SER A 84 13.09 -7.58 -3.22
N GLU A 85 13.84 -6.74 -3.93
CA GLU A 85 15.28 -6.89 -4.18
C GLU A 85 16.12 -6.36 -3.01
N GLU A 86 15.70 -5.26 -2.38
CA GLU A 86 16.51 -4.57 -1.37
C GLU A 86 16.26 -5.04 0.07
N MET A 87 15.26 -5.90 0.31
CA MET A 87 14.88 -6.46 1.64
C MET A 87 14.67 -5.43 2.79
N ASN A 88 14.73 -4.12 2.51
CA ASN A 88 14.77 -3.05 3.51
C ASN A 88 13.71 -1.94 3.35
N GLY A 89 12.67 -2.14 2.53
CA GLY A 89 11.81 -1.02 2.16
C GLY A 89 10.37 -1.35 1.82
N HIS A 90 9.59 -1.86 2.79
CA HIS A 90 8.12 -1.72 2.70
C HIS A 90 7.69 -0.25 2.82
N GLY A 91 8.58 0.65 3.27
CA GLY A 91 8.32 2.09 3.39
C GLY A 91 7.98 2.79 2.07
N GLU A 92 8.69 2.47 0.96
CA GLU A 92 8.35 3.04 -0.36
C GLU A 92 6.94 2.60 -0.79
N TYR A 93 6.63 1.32 -0.59
CA TYR A 93 5.32 0.77 -0.92
C TYR A 93 4.22 1.31 -0.01
N ALA A 94 4.46 1.44 1.30
CA ALA A 94 3.55 2.05 2.25
C ALA A 94 3.26 3.51 1.89
N ALA A 95 4.29 4.29 1.52
CA ALA A 95 4.14 5.66 1.08
C ALA A 95 3.33 5.76 -0.22
N PHE A 96 3.59 4.89 -1.20
CA PHE A 96 2.79 4.81 -2.44
C PHE A 96 1.31 4.54 -2.14
N VAL A 97 1.03 3.56 -1.27
CA VAL A 97 -0.34 3.19 -0.87
C VAL A 97 -1.03 4.35 -0.14
N LEU A 98 -0.32 5.04 0.75
CA LEU A 98 -0.81 6.22 1.45
C LEU A 98 -1.14 7.37 0.47
N CYS A 99 -0.25 7.66 -0.49
CA CYS A 99 -0.50 8.66 -1.53
C CYS A 99 -1.77 8.32 -2.32
N ARG A 100 -1.93 7.04 -2.70
CA ARG A 100 -3.13 6.58 -3.42
C ARG A 100 -4.40 6.71 -2.59
N ALA A 101 -4.34 6.36 -1.30
CA ALA A 101 -5.44 6.51 -0.36
C ALA A 101 -5.88 7.97 -0.24
N VAL A 102 -4.94 8.90 -0.08
CA VAL A 102 -5.22 10.34 0.01
C VAL A 102 -5.90 10.85 -1.26
N THR A 103 -5.37 10.49 -2.44
CA THR A 103 -5.98 10.86 -3.72
C THR A 103 -7.41 10.34 -3.82
N ARG A 104 -7.64 9.08 -3.44
CA ARG A 104 -8.96 8.47 -3.48
C ARG A 104 -9.96 9.15 -2.54
N LEU A 105 -9.54 9.44 -1.31
CA LEU A 105 -10.38 10.14 -0.33
C LEU A 105 -10.74 11.55 -0.82
N ARG A 106 -9.81 12.26 -1.49
CA ARG A 106 -10.08 13.57 -2.10
C ARG A 106 -11.12 13.49 -3.21
N GLU A 107 -11.04 12.50 -4.09
CA GLU A 107 -12.04 12.27 -5.14
C GLU A 107 -13.41 11.97 -4.55
N LEU A 108 -13.48 11.07 -3.55
CA LEU A 108 -14.72 10.73 -2.87
C LEU A 108 -15.32 11.95 -2.16
N LYS A 109 -14.48 12.75 -1.48
CA LYS A 109 -14.92 14.00 -0.86
C LYS A 109 -15.52 14.96 -1.89
N LYS A 110 -14.91 15.13 -3.07
CA LYS A 110 -15.47 15.96 -4.16
C LYS A 110 -16.83 15.45 -4.66
N LYS A 111 -16.99 14.12 -4.76
CA LYS A 111 -18.26 13.50 -5.19
C LYS A 111 -19.37 13.68 -4.14
N VAL A 112 -19.04 13.48 -2.87
CA VAL A 112 -20.00 13.63 -1.74
C VAL A 112 -20.36 15.09 -1.48
N ALA A 113 -19.40 16.02 -1.61
CA ALA A 113 -19.64 17.45 -1.42
C ALA A 113 -20.53 18.10 -2.49
N GLY A 114 -20.98 17.34 -3.50
CA GLY A 114 -21.95 17.80 -4.49
C GLY A 114 -21.36 18.87 -5.42
N LYS A 115 -20.74 18.46 -6.52
CA LYS A 115 -20.56 19.39 -7.64
C LYS A 115 -21.92 19.61 -8.31
N ARG A 116 -22.62 20.65 -7.86
CA ARG A 116 -23.64 21.35 -8.65
C ARG A 116 -22.90 22.08 -9.78
N GLY A 117 -22.73 21.44 -10.94
CA GLY A 117 -22.35 22.14 -12.18
C GLY A 117 -21.06 21.68 -12.90
N ARG A 118 -21.30 21.30 -14.17
CA ARG A 118 -20.45 21.20 -15.36
C ARG A 118 -19.26 20.22 -15.39
N SER A 119 -19.47 19.23 -16.25
CA SER A 119 -18.52 18.49 -17.08
C SER A 119 -17.55 19.42 -17.80
N GLY A 120 -16.28 19.02 -17.86
CA GLY A 120 -15.22 19.67 -18.64
C GLY A 120 -13.92 19.70 -17.85
N ASP A 121 -12.92 19.00 -18.38
CA ASP A 121 -11.50 19.03 -18.02
C ASP A 121 -11.08 18.32 -16.72
N GLU A 122 -10.81 17.02 -16.83
CA GLU A 122 -9.90 16.32 -15.93
C GLU A 122 -8.45 16.55 -16.40
N PRO A 123 -7.57 17.17 -15.59
CA PRO A 123 -6.14 16.96 -15.77
C PRO A 123 -5.84 15.51 -15.38
N GLY A 124 -5.21 14.78 -16.30
CA GLY A 124 -4.87 13.37 -16.14
C GLY A 124 -4.17 13.11 -14.80
N SER A 125 -4.48 11.96 -14.21
CA SER A 125 -3.87 11.44 -13.00
C SER A 125 -2.36 11.66 -13.02
N GLU A 126 -1.89 12.71 -12.34
CA GLU A 126 -0.46 12.86 -12.05
C GLU A 126 -0.07 11.62 -11.25
N VAL A 127 0.75 10.78 -11.89
CA VAL A 127 1.39 9.65 -11.23
C VAL A 127 2.25 10.27 -10.14
N ILE A 128 1.75 10.27 -8.91
CA ILE A 128 2.56 10.66 -7.76
C ILE A 128 3.64 9.59 -7.67
N ALA A 129 4.83 9.91 -8.21
CA ALA A 129 6.00 9.07 -8.04
C ALA A 129 6.19 8.85 -6.54
N ALA A 130 6.44 7.60 -6.13
CA ALA A 130 6.76 7.32 -4.74
C ALA A 130 7.91 8.25 -4.30
N PRO A 131 7.82 8.86 -3.11
CA PRO A 131 8.88 9.72 -2.62
C PRO A 131 10.18 8.92 -2.61
N LYS A 132 11.23 9.45 -3.25
CA LYS A 132 12.57 8.86 -3.20
C LYS A 132 13.08 8.99 -1.77
N PHE A 133 12.98 7.93 -0.98
CA PHE A 133 13.63 7.89 0.32
C PHE A 133 15.14 7.75 0.12
N ALA A 134 15.90 8.75 0.56
CA ALA A 134 17.35 8.61 0.64
C ALA A 134 17.70 7.46 1.59
N PRO A 135 18.73 6.64 1.29
CA PRO A 135 19.17 5.60 2.20
C PRO A 135 19.49 6.25 3.55
N ARG A 136 18.86 5.76 4.63
CA ARG A 136 19.20 6.20 5.99
C ARG A 136 20.68 5.89 6.21
N GLN A 137 21.50 6.93 6.35
CA GLN A 137 22.83 6.77 6.95
C GLN A 137 22.60 6.14 8.33
N GLY A 138 23.27 5.00 8.55
CA GLY A 138 23.07 4.17 9.72
C GLY A 138 23.18 4.98 11.01
N TYR A 139 22.26 4.76 11.92
CA TYR A 139 22.49 5.10 13.31
C TYR A 139 23.68 4.27 13.78
N GLY A 140 24.78 4.96 14.03
CA GLY A 140 26.03 4.36 14.45
C GLY A 140 25.94 3.77 15.86
N LYS A 141 26.52 2.57 15.95
CA LYS A 141 27.04 1.84 17.12
C LYS A 141 26.09 1.54 18.27
#